data_AF-A0A534ADD3-F1
#
_entry.id   AF-A0A534ADD3-F1
#
_cell.length_a   1.000
_cell.length_b   1.000
_cell.length_c   1.000
_cell.angle_alpha   90.00
_cell.angle_beta   90.00
_cell.angle_gamma   90.00
#
_symmetry.space_group_name_H-M   'P 1'
#
loop_
_entity.id
_entity.type
_entity.pdbx_description
1 polymer ?
#
loop_
_entity_poly.entity_id
_entity_poly.type
_entity_poly.pdbx_seq_one_letter_code
_entity_poly.pdbx_strand_id
1 'polypeptide(L)'
;MIVHSAAEFLAAYTAQRFPATHPATARGAFLVAPLGFTLAQESARDNSYMANHAAQAAQTDPARALTEHAALAAALRTSVPVIVFPGDATTPDAVFPNNVFATT
;
A
#
# COMPACT_ATOMS: atom_id res chain seq x y z
N MET A 1 -1.01 -21.18 -4.29
CA MET A 1 -2.40 -21.64 -4.10
C MET A 1 -3.23 -20.42 -3.82
N ILE A 2 -4.17 -20.10 -4.70
CA ILE A 2 -5.12 -19.01 -4.51
C ILE A 2 -6.37 -19.64 -3.90
N VAL A 3 -6.87 -19.08 -2.80
CA VAL A 3 -8.10 -19.50 -2.11
C VAL A 3 -9.06 -18.31 -2.05
N HIS A 4 -10.35 -18.57 -2.00
CA HIS A 4 -11.37 -17.54 -2.11
C HIS A 4 -12.20 -17.38 -0.83
N SER A 5 -11.89 -18.15 0.23
CA SER A 5 -12.49 -17.98 1.55
C SER A 5 -11.50 -18.15 2.70
N ALA A 6 -11.85 -17.58 3.85
CA ALA A 6 -11.08 -17.77 5.08
C ALA A 6 -11.03 -19.24 5.52
N ALA A 7 -12.11 -20.00 5.32
CA ALA A 7 -12.17 -21.42 5.65
C ALA A 7 -11.19 -22.25 4.80
N GLU A 8 -11.15 -22.00 3.48
CA GLU A 8 -10.19 -22.64 2.57
C GLU A 8 -8.74 -22.27 2.92
N PHE A 9 -8.50 -21.01 3.29
CA PHE A 9 -7.18 -20.57 3.76
C PHE A 9 -6.74 -21.34 5.00
N LEU A 10 -7.60 -21.42 6.02
CA LEU A 10 -7.30 -22.13 7.26
C LEU A 10 -7.10 -23.63 7.03
N ALA A 11 -7.88 -24.25 6.13
CA ALA A 11 -7.73 -25.65 5.77
C ALA A 11 -6.41 -25.95 5.05
N ALA A 12 -5.91 -24.99 4.26
CA ALA A 12 -4.69 -25.17 3.49
C ALA A 12 -3.41 -24.78 4.25
N TYR A 13 -3.53 -23.91 5.25
CA TYR A 13 -2.40 -23.45 6.06
C TYR A 13 -1.93 -24.53 7.05
N THR A 14 -0.64 -24.83 7.03
CA THR A 14 0.05 -25.51 8.14
C THR A 14 1.43 -24.87 8.34
N ALA A 15 1.93 -24.87 9.58
CA ALA A 15 3.27 -24.35 9.87
C ALA A 15 4.38 -25.14 9.14
N GLN A 16 4.15 -26.43 8.85
CA GLN A 16 5.06 -27.25 8.06
C GLN A 16 5.04 -26.87 6.57
N ARG A 17 3.87 -26.53 6.02
CA ARG A 17 3.72 -26.13 4.62
C ARG A 17 4.18 -24.69 4.38
N PHE A 18 4.00 -23.82 5.36
CA PHE A 18 4.37 -22.41 5.32
C PHE A 18 5.21 -22.04 6.55
N PRO A 19 6.45 -22.54 6.65
CA PRO A 19 7.31 -22.25 7.78
C PRO A 19 7.66 -20.76 7.80
N ALA A 20 7.65 -20.16 8.99
CA ALA A 20 8.14 -18.81 9.18
C ALA A 20 9.66 -18.80 8.96
N THR A 21 10.12 -18.09 7.93
CA THR A 21 11.54 -17.99 7.58
C THR A 21 12.21 -16.74 8.16
N HIS A 22 11.41 -15.79 8.65
CA HIS A 22 11.86 -14.48 9.12
C HIS A 22 11.02 -14.00 10.32
N PRO A 23 11.50 -13.02 11.10
CA PRO A 23 10.72 -12.41 12.18
C PRO A 23 9.39 -11.87 11.67
N ALA A 24 8.32 -12.08 12.45
CA ALA A 24 6.97 -11.70 12.07
C ALA A 24 6.71 -10.18 12.07
N THR A 25 7.61 -9.39 12.67
CA THR A 25 7.46 -7.94 12.82
C THR A 25 8.46 -7.17 11.97
N ALA A 26 7.98 -6.08 11.36
CA ALA A 26 8.82 -5.18 10.59
C ALA A 26 9.89 -4.52 11.49
N ARG A 27 11.10 -4.36 10.96
CA ARG A 27 12.20 -3.60 11.61
C ARG A 27 12.32 -2.17 11.10
N GLY A 28 11.51 -1.79 10.13
CA GLY A 28 11.52 -0.50 9.45
C GLY A 28 10.46 -0.45 8.38
N ALA A 29 10.14 0.75 7.91
CA ALA A 29 9.26 0.98 6.78
C ALA A 29 9.87 2.03 5.85
N PHE A 30 9.53 1.95 4.58
CA PHE A 30 9.67 3.08 3.69
C PHE A 30 8.33 3.41 3.03
N LEU A 31 8.14 4.69 2.73
CA LEU A 31 6.96 5.23 2.09
C LEU A 31 7.38 6.08 0.89
N VAL A 32 6.49 6.26 -0.07
CA VAL A 32 6.65 7.17 -1.19
C VAL A 32 5.61 8.27 -1.05
N ALA A 33 6.07 9.53 -0.92
CA ALA A 33 5.18 10.65 -0.67
C ALA A 33 4.20 10.87 -1.83
N PRO A 34 2.94 11.24 -1.56
CA PRO A 34 1.90 11.45 -2.58
C PRO A 34 2.03 12.83 -3.25
N LEU A 35 3.23 13.18 -3.72
CA LEU A 35 3.48 14.45 -4.40
C LEU A 35 2.75 14.48 -5.75
N GLY A 36 1.84 15.43 -5.93
CA GLY A 36 1.02 15.50 -7.15
C GLY A 36 0.01 14.36 -7.28
N PHE A 37 -0.44 13.79 -6.16
CA PHE A 37 -1.34 12.65 -6.14
C PHE A 37 -2.61 12.88 -6.97
N THR A 38 -2.90 11.94 -7.85
CA THR A 38 -4.10 11.92 -8.68
C THR A 38 -4.58 10.48 -8.83
N LEU A 39 -5.80 10.30 -9.31
CA LEU A 39 -6.31 8.96 -9.58
C LEU A 39 -5.60 8.34 -10.79
N ALA A 40 -4.87 7.25 -10.56
CA ALA A 40 -4.19 6.49 -11.60
C ALA A 40 -5.21 5.85 -12.56
N GLN A 41 -5.27 6.31 -13.80
CA GLN A 41 -6.30 5.87 -14.76
C GLN A 41 -6.14 4.41 -15.18
N GLU A 42 -4.91 3.89 -15.19
CA GLU A 42 -4.64 2.49 -15.53
C GLU A 42 -5.11 1.56 -14.41
N SER A 43 -4.65 1.77 -13.18
CA SER A 43 -5.05 1.01 -12.00
C SER A 43 -6.55 1.08 -11.70
N ALA A 44 -7.21 2.16 -12.12
CA ALA A 44 -8.64 2.32 -11.88
C ALA A 44 -9.53 1.43 -12.77
N ARG A 45 -8.99 0.87 -13.85
CA ARG A 45 -9.75 -0.02 -14.77
C ARG A 45 -10.10 -1.36 -14.14
N ASP A 46 -9.30 -1.83 -13.19
CA ASP A 46 -9.43 -3.16 -12.59
C ASP A 46 -9.50 -3.13 -11.06
N ASN A 47 -9.29 -1.97 -10.43
CA ASN A 47 -9.50 -1.78 -9.01
C ASN A 47 -10.95 -1.33 -8.72
N SER A 48 -11.75 -2.20 -8.10
CA SER A 48 -13.14 -1.89 -7.72
C SER A 48 -13.26 -0.71 -6.76
N TYR A 49 -12.22 -0.44 -5.95
CA TYR A 49 -12.15 0.74 -5.10
C TYR A 49 -11.97 2.03 -5.91
N MET A 50 -11.69 1.96 -7.21
CA MET A 50 -11.44 3.10 -8.10
C MET A 50 -12.45 3.19 -9.28
N ALA A 51 -13.49 2.33 -9.28
CA ALA A 51 -14.37 2.10 -10.43
C ALA A 51 -15.24 3.32 -10.85
N ASN A 52 -15.35 4.36 -10.01
CA ASN A 52 -16.10 5.58 -10.33
C ASN A 52 -15.15 6.74 -10.64
N HIS A 53 -14.29 6.55 -11.64
CA HIS A 53 -13.19 7.44 -12.04
C HIS A 53 -13.55 8.94 -11.99
N ALA A 54 -14.68 9.36 -12.56
CA ALA A 54 -15.06 10.76 -12.64
C ALA A 54 -15.46 11.35 -11.28
N ALA A 55 -16.25 10.60 -10.49
CA ALA A 55 -16.67 11.04 -9.16
C ALA A 55 -15.50 11.01 -8.16
N GLN A 56 -14.61 10.02 -8.28
CA GLN A 56 -13.45 9.89 -7.41
C GLN A 56 -12.35 10.89 -7.75
N ALA A 57 -12.06 11.13 -9.03
CA ALA A 57 -11.13 12.18 -9.42
C ALA A 57 -11.58 13.56 -8.91
N ALA A 58 -12.88 13.84 -8.88
CA ALA A 58 -13.43 15.06 -8.30
C ALA A 58 -13.33 15.14 -6.76
N GLN A 59 -13.15 14.00 -6.09
CA GLN A 59 -13.01 13.91 -4.63
C GLN A 59 -11.55 13.72 -4.17
N THR A 60 -10.63 13.42 -5.10
CA THR A 60 -9.20 13.33 -4.81
C THR A 60 -8.67 14.70 -4.42
N ASP A 61 -8.25 14.83 -3.16
CA ASP A 61 -7.60 16.02 -2.62
C ASP A 61 -6.11 15.74 -2.38
N PRO A 62 -5.20 16.24 -3.25
CA PRO A 62 -3.78 16.00 -3.13
C PRO A 62 -3.16 16.59 -1.86
N ALA A 63 -3.67 17.73 -1.37
CA ALA A 63 -3.16 18.38 -0.17
C ALA A 63 -3.54 17.59 1.08
N ARG A 64 -4.79 17.08 1.10
CA ARG A 64 -5.23 16.14 2.13
C ARG A 64 -4.41 14.86 2.10
N ALA A 65 -4.15 14.28 0.93
CA ALA A 65 -3.32 13.08 0.81
C ALA A 65 -1.91 13.30 1.38
N LEU A 66 -1.27 14.44 1.10
CA LEU A 66 0.03 14.80 1.70
C LEU A 66 -0.05 14.90 3.22
N THR A 67 -1.10 15.51 3.75
CA THR A 67 -1.30 15.67 5.20
C THR A 67 -1.51 14.33 5.89
N GLU A 68 -2.41 13.49 5.35
CA GLU A 68 -2.69 12.14 5.86
C GLU A 68 -1.43 11.26 5.78
N HIS A 69 -0.67 11.34 4.70
CA HIS A 69 0.59 10.61 4.54
C HIS A 69 1.66 11.06 5.55
N ALA A 70 1.80 12.37 5.79
CA ALA A 70 2.72 12.88 6.81
C ALA A 70 2.33 12.40 8.22
N ALA A 71 1.02 12.37 8.53
CA ALA A 71 0.51 11.84 9.79
C ALA A 71 0.78 10.34 9.93
N LEU A 72 0.58 9.55 8.87
CA LEU A 72 0.93 8.13 8.84
C LEU A 72 2.43 7.91 9.09
N ALA A 73 3.30 8.66 8.41
CA ALA A 73 4.74 8.56 8.61
C ALA A 73 5.14 8.90 10.05
N ALA A 74 4.52 9.92 10.66
CA ALA A 74 4.75 10.27 12.06
C ALA A 74 4.28 9.17 13.01
N ALA A 75 3.11 8.57 12.77
CA ALA A 75 2.58 7.47 13.59
C ALA A 75 3.46 6.22 13.49
N LEU A 76 3.93 5.84 12.30
CA LEU A 76 4.81 4.69 12.14
C LEU A 76 6.17 4.89 12.83
N ARG A 77 6.68 6.13 12.84
CA ARG A 77 7.95 6.49 13.51
C ARG A 77 7.93 6.27 15.02
N THR A 78 6.76 6.16 15.65
CA THR A 78 6.69 5.82 17.08
C THR A 78 7.03 4.36 17.35
N SER A 79 7.05 3.51 16.32
CA SER A 79 7.21 2.07 16.43
C SER A 79 8.45 1.55 15.72
N VAL A 80 8.76 2.07 14.53
CA VAL A 80 9.89 1.63 13.70
C VAL A 80 10.55 2.80 12.96
N PRO A 81 11.83 2.70 12.54
CA PRO A 81 12.42 3.66 11.62
C PRO A 81 11.61 3.78 10.31
N VAL A 82 11.37 5.02 9.86
CA VAL A 82 10.63 5.29 8.61
C VAL A 82 11.41 6.23 7.70
N ILE A 83 11.66 5.77 6.47
CA ILE A 83 12.23 6.57 5.37
C ILE A 83 11.09 6.99 4.44
N VAL A 84 11.04 8.27 4.06
CA VAL A 84 10.08 8.77 3.07
C VAL A 84 10.84 9.22 1.84
N PHE A 85 10.57 8.57 0.71
CA PHE A 85 11.09 8.98 -0.59
C PHE A 85 10.13 9.99 -1.23
N PRO A 86 10.63 10.95 -2.02
CA PRO A 86 9.75 11.81 -2.81
C PRO A 86 8.97 10.97 -3.82
N GLY A 87 7.70 11.31 -4.03
CA GLY A 87 6.92 10.77 -5.15
C GLY A 87 7.17 11.53 -6.43
N ASP A 88 6.55 11.05 -7.50
CA ASP A 88 6.58 11.63 -8.84
C ASP A 88 5.14 11.70 -9.39
N ALA A 89 4.73 12.89 -9.83
CA ALA A 89 3.39 13.14 -10.37
C ALA A 89 3.11 12.37 -11.67
N THR A 90 4.16 11.93 -12.38
CA THR A 90 4.04 11.07 -13.57
C THR A 90 3.74 9.61 -13.21
N THR A 91 3.91 9.22 -11.94
CA THR A 91 3.63 7.88 -11.43
C THR A 91 2.69 7.95 -10.21
N PRO A 92 1.40 8.32 -10.41
CA PRO A 92 0.48 8.60 -9.30
C PRO A 92 0.24 7.42 -8.36
N ASP A 93 0.40 6.18 -8.84
CA ASP A 93 0.19 4.95 -8.06
C ASP A 93 1.47 4.45 -7.36
N ALA A 94 2.63 5.10 -7.57
CA ALA A 94 3.90 4.72 -6.93
C ALA A 94 3.91 4.92 -5.41
N VAL A 95 2.87 5.57 -4.87
CA VAL A 95 2.60 5.69 -3.42
C VAL A 95 2.36 4.34 -2.75
N PHE A 96 2.13 3.27 -3.53
CA PHE A 96 1.93 1.89 -3.06
C PHE A 96 3.16 1.01 -3.38
N PRO A 97 4.28 1.14 -2.63
CA PRO A 97 5.51 0.41 -2.93
C PRO A 97 5.37 -1.12 -2.75
N ASN A 98 4.36 -1.57 -2.02
CA ASN A 98 4.00 -2.99 -1.87
C ASN A 98 3.59 -3.66 -3.19
N ASN A 99 3.26 -2.89 -4.22
CA ASN A 99 2.93 -3.44 -5.55
C ASN A 99 4.20 -3.87 -6.33
N VAL A 100 5.38 -3.40 -5.93
CA VAL A 100 6.65 -3.64 -6.66
C VAL A 100 7.69 -4.34 -5.79
N PHE A 101 7.73 -4.03 -4.50
CA PHE A 101 8.73 -4.55 -3.58
C PHE A 101 8.16 -5.65 -2.68
N ALA A 102 8.95 -6.70 -2.52
CA ALA A 102 8.79 -7.69 -1.47
C ALA A 102 10.11 -7.79 -0.71
N THR A 103 10.04 -7.83 0.62
CA THR A 103 11.18 -8.14 1.47
C THR A 103 11.26 -9.64 1.66
N THR A 104 12.45 -10.23 1.54
CA THR A 104 12.70 -11.63 1.85
C THR A 104 12.79 -11.83 3.35
#